data_AF-A0A150FC70-F1
#
_entry.id   AF-A0A150FC70-F1
#
_cell.length_a   1.000
_cell.length_b   1.000
_cell.length_c   1.000
_cell.angle_alpha   90.00
_cell.angle_beta   90.00
_cell.angle_gamma   90.00
#
_symmetry.space_group_name_H-M   'P 1'
#
loop_
_entity.id
_entity.type
_entity.pdbx_description
1 polymer ?
#
loop_
_entity_poly.entity_id
_entity_poly.type
_entity_poly.pdbx_seq_one_letter_code
_entity_poly.pdbx_strand_id
1 'polypeptide(L)' 'MAGYLNNVSLNLEIVLKNTAKNEEVSQTIAERLCEKLMVTREVTFLQADGTVEKFKLNDIDYEISNTEEIL' A
#
# COMPACT_ATOMS: atom_id res chain seq x y z
N MET A 1 -32.43 12.71 -9.86
CA MET A 1 -31.56 12.44 -8.68
C MET A 1 -30.17 12.90 -9.05
N ALA A 2 -29.54 13.75 -8.25
CA ALA A 2 -28.15 14.13 -8.48
C ALA A 2 -27.24 13.00 -7.96
N GLY A 3 -26.19 12.67 -8.72
CA GLY A 3 -25.13 11.80 -8.24
C GLY A 3 -24.16 12.57 -7.35
N TYR A 4 -23.65 11.93 -6.31
CA TYR A 4 -22.64 12.50 -5.42
C TYR A 4 -21.28 11.83 -5.67
N LEU A 5 -20.21 12.62 -5.63
CA LEU A 5 -18.84 12.13 -5.67
C LEU A 5 -18.21 12.39 -4.30
N ASN A 6 -17.68 11.34 -3.68
CA ASN A 6 -16.98 11.44 -2.41
C ASN A 6 -15.53 11.02 -2.62
N ASN A 7 -14.60 11.87 -2.21
CA ASN A 7 -13.19 11.52 -2.10
C ASN A 7 -12.93 11.13 -0.64
N VAL A 8 -12.37 9.93 -0.43
CA VAL A 8 -12.07 9.40 0.90
C VAL A 8 -10.57 9.19 0.99
N SER A 9 -9.96 9.72 2.05
CA SER A 9 -8.56 9.44 2.37
C SER A 9 -8.47 8.20 3.25
N LEU A 10 -7.66 7.24 2.83
CA LEU A 10 -7.41 5.99 3.54
C LEU A 10 -5.96 5.99 4.04
N ASN A 11 -5.77 5.84 5.35
CA ASN A 11 -4.45 5.70 5.96
C ASN A 11 -4.28 4.21 6.27
N LEU A 12 -3.38 3.54 5.55
CA LEU A 12 -3.20 2.09 5.62
C LEU A 12 -1.80 1.78 6.14
N GLU A 13 -1.73 0.83 7.08
CA GLU A 13 -0.49 0.22 7.51
C GLU A 13 -0.37 -1.16 6.86
N ILE A 14 0.74 -1.44 6.18
CA ILE A 14 0.99 -2.73 5.52
C ILE A 14 2.31 -3.33 5.98
N VAL A 15 2.37 -4.66 5.99
CA VAL A 15 3.58 -5.39 6.38
C VAL A 15 4.18 -6.07 5.16
N LEU A 16 5.44 -5.75 4.85
CA LEU A 16 6.25 -6.40 3.82
C LEU A 16 7.45 -7.09 4.46
N LYS A 17 7.60 -8.39 4.22
CA LYS A 17 8.77 -9.16 4.64
C LYS A 17 9.63 -9.49 3.41
N ASN A 18 10.94 -9.30 3.52
CA ASN A 18 11.89 -9.65 2.47
C ASN A 18 13.17 -10.27 3.06
N THR A 19 14.10 -10.68 2.19
CA THR A 19 15.43 -11.13 2.59
C THR A 19 16.46 -10.17 1.98
N ALA A 20 17.32 -9.62 2.83
CA ALA A 20 18.35 -8.67 2.46
C ALA A 20 19.62 -8.89 3.28
N LYS A 21 20.73 -8.26 2.87
CA LYS A 21 22.00 -8.36 3.59
C LYS A 21 22.04 -7.49 4.87
N ASN A 22 21.18 -6.49 4.94
CA ASN A 22 21.02 -5.54 6.06
C ASN A 22 19.70 -4.78 5.90
N GLU A 23 19.35 -3.95 6.88
CA GLU A 23 18.14 -3.12 6.91
C GLU A 23 18.07 -2.11 5.76
N GLU A 24 19.18 -1.45 5.41
CA GLU A 24 19.22 -0.46 4.32
C GLU A 24 18.82 -1.07 2.97
N VAL A 25 19.32 -2.27 2.67
CA VAL A 25 18.95 -3.00 1.45
C VAL A 25 17.50 -3.51 1.54
N SER A 26 17.03 -3.94 2.72
CA SER A 26 15.63 -4.33 2.93
C SER A 26 14.69 -3.17 2.64
N GLN A 27 15.00 -1.99 3.18
CA GLN A 27 14.25 -0.76 2.97
C GLN A 27 14.23 -0.38 1.49
N THR A 28 15.39 -0.37 0.82
CA THR A 28 15.50 -0.07 -0.62
C THR A 28 14.62 -1.00 -1.48
N ILE A 29 14.51 -2.28 -1.12
CA ILE A 29 13.63 -3.23 -1.81
C ILE A 29 12.16 -2.83 -1.65
N ALA A 30 11.75 -2.45 -0.43
CA ALA A 30 10.40 -2.01 -0.15
C ALA A 30 10.08 -0.68 -0.85
N GLU A 31 10.97 0.33 -0.79
CA GLU A 31 10.81 1.61 -1.47
C GLU A 31 10.59 1.42 -2.97
N ARG A 32 11.45 0.62 -3.61
CA ARG A 32 11.33 0.35 -5.04
C ARG A 32 10.02 -0.36 -5.41
N LEU A 33 9.43 -1.11 -4.50
CA LEU A 33 8.11 -1.71 -4.72
C LEU A 33 7.02 -0.64 -4.62
N CYS A 34 7.06 0.20 -3.58
CA CYS A 34 6.11 1.28 -3.36
C CYS A 34 6.14 2.34 -4.47
N GLU A 35 7.33 2.73 -4.95
CA GLU A 35 7.50 3.65 -6.08
C GLU A 35 6.75 3.17 -7.34
N LYS A 36 6.74 1.87 -7.61
CA LYS A 36 6.01 1.30 -8.75
C LYS A 36 4.50 1.40 -8.58
N LEU A 37 4.00 1.47 -7.35
CA LEU A 37 2.57 1.58 -7.06
C LEU A 37 2.04 3.01 -7.26
N MET A 38 2.90 4.03 -7.32
CA MET A 38 2.52 5.45 -7.45
C MET A 38 1.71 5.78 -8.71
N VAL A 39 1.76 4.92 -9.74
CA VAL A 39 1.01 5.10 -11.00
C VAL A 39 -0.28 4.28 -11.06
N THR A 40 -0.64 3.60 -9.98
CA THR A 40 -1.81 2.73 -9.89
C THR A 40 -3.09 3.55 -9.91
N ARG A 41 -4.13 3.04 -10.59
CA ARG A 41 -5.43 3.72 -10.74
C ARG A 41 -6.59 3.01 -10.05
N GLU A 42 -6.35 1.82 -9.52
CA GLU A 42 -7.36 0.99 -8.86
C GLU A 42 -6.72 0.29 -7.66
N VAL A 43 -7.40 0.34 -6.52
CA VAL A 43 -7.05 -0.43 -5.32
C VAL A 43 -8.14 -1.47 -5.06
N THR A 44 -7.72 -2.65 -4.61
CA THR A 44 -8.62 -3.78 -4.32
C THR A 44 -8.46 -4.19 -2.87
N PHE A 45 -9.56 -4.30 -2.13
CA PHE A 45 -9.58 -4.76 -0.75
C PHE A 45 -10.23 -6.14 -0.66
N LEU A 46 -9.57 -7.04 0.08
CA LEU A 46 -10.17 -8.29 0.55
C LEU A 46 -10.84 -7.99 1.89
N GLN A 47 -12.17 -8.08 1.94
CA GLN A 47 -12.96 -7.85 3.15
C GLN A 47 -12.91 -9.07 4.08
N ALA A 48 -13.30 -8.86 5.34
CA ALA A 48 -13.29 -9.90 6.36
C ALA A 48 -14.26 -11.06 6.07
N ASP A 49 -15.30 -10.82 5.28
CA ASP A 49 -16.25 -11.84 4.80
C ASP A 49 -15.73 -12.62 3.58
N GLY A 50 -14.51 -12.33 3.12
CA GLY A 50 -13.88 -12.96 1.97
C GLY A 50 -14.29 -12.35 0.62
N THR A 51 -15.15 -11.35 0.60
CA THR A 51 -15.49 -10.63 -0.63
C THR A 51 -14.37 -9.68 -1.04
N VAL A 52 -14.36 -9.33 -2.32
CA VAL A 52 -13.36 -8.45 -2.91
C VAL A 52 -14.05 -7.24 -3.48
N GLU A 53 -13.60 -6.04 -3.07
CA GLU A 53 -14.15 -4.78 -3.55
C GLU A 53 -13.05 -3.92 -4.18
N LYS A 54 -13.42 -3.20 -5.23
CA LYS A 54 -12.51 -2.39 -6.05
C LYS A 54 -12.89 -0.93 -5.99
N PHE A 55 -11.90 -0.07 -5.82
CA PHE A 55 -12.08 1.37 -5.78
C PHE A 55 -11.13 2.07 -6.73
N LYS A 56 -11.60 3.14 -7.36
CA LYS A 56 -10.74 4.05 -8.10
C LYS A 56 -9.75 4.70 -7.12
N LEU A 57 -8.46 4.54 -7.39
CA LEU A 57 -7.40 5.21 -6.66
C LEU A 57 -7.12 6.56 -7.35
N ASN A 58 -7.26 7.65 -6.60
CA ASN A 58 -7.03 8.99 -7.13
C ASN A 58 -5.60 9.46 -6.89
N ASP A 59 -5.04 9.13 -5.72
CA ASP A 59 -3.71 9.54 -5.28
C ASP A 59 -3.17 8.51 -4.29
N ILE A 60 -1.84 8.44 -4.14
CA ILE A 60 -1.17 7.56 -3.18
C ILE A 60 0.16 8.19 -2.76
N ASP A 61 0.41 8.17 -1.47
CA ASP A 61 1.70 8.46 -0.85
C ASP A 61 2.09 7.28 0.05
N TYR A 62 3.38 7.12 0.33
CA TYR A 62 3.86 6.08 1.24
C TYR A 62 5.03 6.57 2.09
N GLU A 63 5.18 5.93 3.25
CA GLU A 63 6.32 6.07 4.15
C GLU A 63 6.66 4.67 4.67
N ILE A 64 7.94 4.37 4.87
CA ILE A 64 8.35 3.15 5.58
C ILE A 64 8.49 3.50 7.05
N SER A 65 7.53 3.04 7.86
CA SER A 65 7.48 3.34 9.29
C SER A 65 8.53 2.59 10.10
N ASN A 66 8.76 1.30 9.80
CA ASN A 66 9.68 0.43 10.52
C ASN A 66 10.40 -0.54 9.58
N THR A 67 11.68 -0.81 9.87
CA THR A 67 12.43 -1.93 9.29
C THR A 67 13.02 -2.72 10.45
N GLU A 68 12.63 -3.99 10.58
CA GLU A 68 13.00 -4.85 11.72
C GLU A 68 13.62 -6.15 11.21
N GLU A 69 14.76 -6.55 11.79
CA GLU A 69 15.37 -7.85 11.52
C GLU A 69 14.51 -8.98 12.11
N ILE A 70 14.25 -10.01 11.30
CA ILE A 70 13.49 -11.17 11.73
C ILE A 70 14.45 -12.13 12.44
N LEU A 71 14.29 -12.26 13.77
CA LEU A 71 15.02 -13.22 14.61
C LEU A 71 14.56 -14.67 14.41
#